data_AF-A0A835B8D8-F1
#
_entry.id   AF-A0A835B8D8-F1
#
_cell.length_a   1.000
_cell.length_b   1.000
_cell.length_c   1.000
_cell.angle_alpha   90.00
_cell.angle_beta   90.00
_cell.angle_gamma   90.00
#
_symmetry.space_group_name_H-M   'P 1'
#
loop_
_entity.id
_entity.type
_entity.pdbx_description
1 polymer ?
#
loop_
_entity_poly.entity_id
_entity_poly.type
_entity_poly.pdbx_seq_one_letter_code
_entity_poly.pdbx_strand_id
1 'polypeptide(L)'
;MCFVHYPSHMMQIFSLKLAQIPIDRKSIELYGYIAARDRRDALLNYIVNISRDDPITVQQGSLIEMTGPKRGISLSTAVLLEFDMRIKEGGKEEDDLQLIDGASEVSEITTPSRACTGRINGESVEATVEVAISDVHGGFRFSLSSFVFTDGLHKEIQLFHGTIGESCALRRFIVAVSIDTWMHLKFKIGQKGSKSDLERYCSFKAHSHGCANQQIKMVDVASLSAKVTWSATEVFCWGIK
;
A
#
# COMPACT_ATOMS: atom_id res chain seq x y z
N MET A 1 23.40 -21.15 -0.05
CA MET A 1 22.47 -22.29 0.01
C MET A 1 21.24 -21.81 0.77
N CYS A 2 20.06 -21.84 0.14
CA CYS A 2 18.81 -21.34 0.72
C CYS A 2 18.26 -22.40 1.67
N PHE A 3 18.14 -22.08 2.96
CA PHE A 3 17.39 -22.89 3.92
C PHE A 3 15.91 -22.56 3.70
N VAL A 4 15.05 -23.56 3.68
CA VAL A 4 13.68 -23.47 3.15
C VAL A 4 12.92 -22.26 3.70
N HIS A 5 12.50 -21.36 2.79
CA HIS A 5 11.58 -20.27 3.11
C HIS A 5 10.18 -20.68 2.65
N TYR A 6 9.22 -20.70 3.58
CA TYR A 6 7.83 -20.98 3.25
C TYR A 6 7.09 -19.65 3.06
N PRO A 7 6.28 -19.50 2.01
CA PRO A 7 5.35 -18.39 1.94
C PRO A 7 4.39 -18.49 3.13
N SER A 8 3.91 -17.35 3.63
CA SER A 8 3.04 -17.31 4.81
C SER A 8 1.70 -16.67 4.49
N HIS A 9 0.72 -16.83 5.36
CA HIS A 9 -0.47 -15.98 5.31
C HIS A 9 -0.07 -14.54 5.61
N MET A 10 -0.55 -13.61 4.78
CA MET A 10 -0.26 -12.19 4.89
C MET A 10 -1.55 -11.38 4.90
N MET A 11 -1.57 -10.33 5.70
CA MET A 11 -2.66 -9.35 5.71
C MET A 11 -2.33 -8.23 4.73
N GLN A 12 -3.33 -7.82 3.93
CA GLN A 12 -3.22 -6.67 3.06
C GLN A 12 -4.42 -5.74 3.22
N ILE A 13 -4.15 -4.45 3.35
CA ILE A 13 -5.17 -3.40 3.36
C ILE A 13 -5.14 -2.73 1.99
N PHE A 14 -6.25 -2.85 1.26
CA PHE A 14 -6.35 -2.38 -0.13
C PHE A 14 -6.76 -0.92 -0.22
N SER A 15 -7.63 -0.47 0.69
CA SER A 15 -8.09 0.90 0.74
C SER A 15 -8.65 1.22 2.12
N LEU A 16 -8.59 2.49 2.50
CA LEU A 16 -9.25 3.04 3.66
C LEU A 16 -10.17 4.16 3.19
N LYS A 17 -11.38 4.22 3.74
CA LYS A 17 -12.40 5.18 3.34
C LYS A 17 -12.96 5.86 4.58
N LEU A 18 -13.04 7.19 4.54
CA LEU A 18 -13.73 7.94 5.57
C LEU A 18 -15.25 7.79 5.40
N ALA A 19 -15.90 7.08 6.32
CA ALA A 19 -17.30 6.72 6.19
C ALA A 19 -18.24 7.93 6.33
N GLN A 20 -18.04 8.73 7.38
CA GLN A 20 -18.87 9.89 7.69
C GLN A 20 -18.01 11.02 8.23
N ILE A 21 -18.43 12.25 7.95
CA ILE A 21 -17.91 13.48 8.55
C ILE A 21 -19.07 14.20 9.27
N PRO A 22 -18.79 15.10 10.22
CA PRO A 22 -19.82 15.92 10.85
C PRO A 22 -20.69 16.66 9.81
N ILE A 23 -22.01 16.73 10.05
CA ILE A 23 -23.06 17.12 9.10
C ILE A 23 -22.84 18.54 8.50
N ASP A 24 -22.11 19.39 9.19
CA ASP A 24 -21.87 20.79 8.85
C ASP A 24 -20.61 21.03 8.00
N ARG A 25 -19.82 19.99 7.70
CA ARG A 25 -18.52 20.14 7.01
C ARG A 25 -18.53 19.50 5.63
N LYS A 26 -17.91 20.18 4.66
CA LYS A 26 -17.69 19.65 3.30
C LYS A 26 -16.44 18.79 3.20
N SER A 27 -15.43 19.12 4.00
CA SER A 27 -14.14 18.44 4.08
C SER A 27 -13.55 18.65 5.47
N ILE A 28 -12.63 17.78 5.86
CA ILE A 28 -11.89 17.88 7.11
C ILE A 28 -10.38 17.76 6.84
N GLU A 29 -9.56 18.33 7.72
CA GLU A 29 -8.12 18.11 7.75
C GLU A 29 -7.82 16.94 8.68
N LEU A 30 -7.28 15.85 8.15
CA LEU A 30 -7.04 14.59 8.86
C LEU A 30 -5.55 14.38 9.05
N TYR A 31 -5.15 13.98 10.27
CA TYR A 31 -3.79 13.53 10.57
C TYR A 31 -3.82 12.37 11.58
N GLY A 32 -2.66 11.78 11.85
CA GLY A 32 -2.51 10.64 12.76
C GLY A 32 -1.96 9.40 12.05
N TYR A 33 -2.13 8.23 12.67
CA TYR A 33 -1.60 6.99 12.13
C TYR A 33 -2.54 5.79 12.25
N ILE A 34 -2.33 4.84 11.35
CA ILE A 34 -2.86 3.48 11.42
C ILE A 34 -1.69 2.54 11.16
N ALA A 35 -1.43 1.59 12.06
CA ALA A 35 -0.28 0.70 11.99
C ALA A 35 -0.65 -0.73 12.39
N ALA A 36 0.01 -1.70 11.77
CA ALA A 36 -0.09 -3.10 12.14
C ALA A 36 1.12 -3.50 12.99
N ARG A 37 0.88 -4.33 14.01
CA ARG A 37 1.91 -5.06 14.76
C ARG A 37 1.66 -6.55 14.57
N ASP A 38 2.64 -7.24 14.02
CA ASP A 38 2.64 -8.69 13.88
C ASP A 38 3.78 -9.30 14.71
N ARG A 39 3.85 -10.63 14.72
CA ARG A 39 4.87 -11.37 15.48
C ARG A 39 6.29 -11.20 14.94
N ARG A 40 6.49 -10.61 13.75
CA ARG A 40 7.82 -10.53 13.12
C ARG A 40 8.79 -9.71 13.94
N ASP A 41 8.35 -8.56 14.46
CA ASP A 41 9.16 -7.68 15.32
C ASP A 41 8.35 -6.92 16.40
N ALA A 42 7.01 -7.04 16.40
CA ALA A 42 6.09 -6.30 17.28
C ALA A 42 6.19 -4.76 17.22
N LEU A 43 6.91 -4.21 16.23
CA LEU A 43 7.05 -2.79 15.98
C LEU A 43 5.89 -2.27 15.13
N LEU A 44 5.69 -0.95 15.15
CA LEU A 44 4.68 -0.28 14.34
C LEU A 44 5.06 -0.35 12.85
N ASN A 45 4.27 -1.09 12.09
CA ASN A 45 4.31 -1.10 10.63
C ASN A 45 3.19 -0.21 10.09
N TYR A 46 3.51 1.07 9.87
CA TYR A 46 2.57 2.12 9.49
C TYR A 46 1.93 1.87 8.12
N ILE A 47 0.61 1.77 8.06
CA ILE A 47 -0.19 1.76 6.83
C ILE A 47 -0.52 3.21 6.41
N VAL A 48 -0.85 4.03 7.41
CA VAL A 48 -1.07 5.48 7.32
C VAL A 48 -0.21 6.14 8.38
N ASN A 49 0.50 7.21 8.03
CA ASN A 49 1.23 8.05 8.98
C ASN A 49 1.28 9.47 8.42
N ILE A 50 0.45 10.35 8.98
CA ILE A 50 0.21 11.71 8.49
C ILE A 50 0.53 12.68 9.63
N SER A 51 1.43 13.62 9.37
CA SER A 51 1.81 14.63 10.37
C SER A 51 0.69 15.65 10.57
N ARG A 52 0.56 16.15 11.80
CA ARG A 52 -0.31 17.30 12.09
C ARG A 52 0.12 18.57 11.34
N ASP A 53 1.42 18.71 11.07
CA ASP A 53 1.99 19.86 10.38
C ASP A 53 1.64 19.88 8.89
N ASP A 54 1.40 18.71 8.29
CA ASP A 54 1.03 18.53 6.89
C ASP A 54 -0.19 17.56 6.79
N PRO A 55 -1.38 18.00 7.25
CA PRO A 55 -2.56 17.16 7.26
C PRO A 55 -3.13 17.00 5.85
N ILE A 56 -3.88 15.92 5.62
CA ILE A 56 -4.58 15.73 4.34
C ILE A 56 -6.00 16.29 4.42
N THR A 57 -6.45 16.96 3.36
CA THR A 57 -7.86 17.34 3.23
C THR A 57 -8.66 16.18 2.63
N VAL A 58 -9.65 15.67 3.36
CA VAL A 58 -10.51 14.57 2.92
C VAL A 58 -11.99 14.95 2.95
N GLN A 59 -12.73 14.48 1.95
CA GLN A 59 -14.19 14.61 1.89
C GLN A 59 -14.84 13.29 2.31
N GLN A 60 -16.11 13.35 2.70
CA GLN A 60 -16.87 12.15 3.02
C GLN A 60 -16.85 11.17 1.84
N GLY A 61 -16.55 9.91 2.16
CA GLY A 61 -16.49 8.84 1.18
C GLY A 61 -15.27 8.86 0.26
N SER A 62 -14.34 9.80 0.45
CA SER A 62 -13.04 9.76 -0.23
C SER A 62 -12.16 8.65 0.36
N LEU A 63 -11.26 8.13 -0.48
CA LEU A 63 -10.22 7.23 -0.02
C LEU A 63 -9.13 8.02 0.69
N ILE A 64 -8.58 7.45 1.75
CA ILE A 64 -7.42 7.97 2.47
C ILE A 64 -6.17 7.43 1.76
N GLU A 65 -5.26 8.33 1.41
CA GLU A 65 -3.97 7.91 0.83
C GLU A 65 -3.18 7.13 1.87
N MET A 66 -2.78 5.91 1.50
CA MET A 66 -1.97 5.05 2.36
C MET A 66 -0.51 5.22 1.96
N THR A 67 0.35 5.53 2.93
CA THR A 67 1.80 5.48 2.71
C THR A 67 2.26 4.05 2.39
N GLY A 68 1.48 3.07 2.85
CA GLY A 68 1.74 1.64 2.72
C GLY A 68 2.70 1.15 3.79
N PRO A 69 2.62 -0.13 4.18
CA PRO A 69 3.51 -0.67 5.20
C PRO A 69 4.96 -0.72 4.71
N LYS A 70 5.92 -0.57 5.63
CA LYS A 70 7.35 -0.66 5.34
C LYS A 70 7.81 -2.07 4.98
N ARG A 71 7.03 -3.07 5.40
CA ARG A 71 7.26 -4.50 5.19
C ARG A 71 5.93 -5.24 5.13
N GLY A 72 5.94 -6.49 4.68
CA GLY A 72 4.79 -7.37 4.72
C GLY A 72 4.25 -7.56 6.14
N ILE A 73 2.93 -7.68 6.26
CA ILE A 73 2.23 -7.94 7.52
C ILE A 73 1.94 -9.44 7.58
N SER A 74 2.65 -10.16 8.45
CA SER A 74 2.45 -11.60 8.65
C SER A 74 1.16 -11.84 9.43
N LEU A 75 0.31 -12.72 8.92
CA LEU A 75 -0.92 -13.18 9.58
C LEU A 75 -0.75 -14.58 10.18
N SER A 76 0.50 -15.01 10.43
CA SER A 76 0.81 -16.28 11.10
C SER A 76 0.24 -16.39 12.52
N THR A 77 0.05 -15.24 13.16
CA THR A 77 -0.70 -15.07 14.40
C THR A 77 -1.64 -13.87 14.26
N ALA A 78 -2.43 -13.62 15.30
CA ALA A 78 -3.17 -12.39 15.42
C ALA A 78 -2.26 -11.15 15.21
N VAL A 79 -2.73 -10.23 14.38
CA VAL A 79 -2.14 -8.92 14.10
C VAL A 79 -2.91 -7.88 14.90
N LEU A 80 -2.20 -7.03 15.64
CA LEU A 80 -2.81 -5.90 16.30
C LEU A 80 -2.81 -4.70 15.35
N LEU A 81 -3.99 -4.23 14.95
CA LEU A 81 -4.18 -3.00 14.18
C LEU A 81 -4.42 -1.85 15.16
N GLU A 82 -3.45 -0.96 15.29
CA GLU A 82 -3.48 0.22 16.16
C GLU A 82 -3.80 1.47 15.33
N PHE A 83 -4.61 2.36 15.88
CA PHE A 83 -5.03 3.58 15.21
C PHE A 83 -5.20 4.74 16.20
N ASP A 84 -4.67 5.91 15.86
CA ASP A 84 -4.98 7.21 16.48
C ASP A 84 -5.07 8.21 15.32
N MET A 85 -6.29 8.53 14.90
CA MET A 85 -6.57 9.51 13.85
C MET A 85 -7.37 10.67 14.42
N ARG A 86 -7.05 11.87 13.95
CA ARG A 86 -7.59 13.12 14.49
C ARG A 86 -7.94 14.10 13.38
N ILE A 87 -8.95 14.91 13.65
CA ILE A 87 -9.36 16.03 12.84
C ILE A 87 -8.70 17.27 13.39
N LYS A 88 -7.90 17.94 12.57
CA LYS A 88 -7.24 19.18 12.95
C LYS A 88 -8.27 20.30 13.10
N GLU A 89 -8.24 20.97 14.24
CA GLU A 89 -9.04 22.15 14.55
C GLU A 89 -8.13 23.26 15.09
N GLY A 90 -8.53 24.52 14.87
CA GLY A 90 -7.86 25.66 15.48
C GLY A 90 -6.34 25.71 15.22
N GLY A 91 -5.60 26.26 16.19
CA GLY A 91 -4.14 26.39 16.09
C GLY A 91 -3.39 25.26 16.80
N LYS A 92 -3.96 24.70 17.88
CA LYS A 92 -3.24 23.82 18.81
C LYS A 92 -3.81 22.40 18.81
N GLU A 93 -2.96 21.43 19.11
CA GLU A 93 -3.35 20.02 19.13
C GLU A 93 -4.45 19.70 20.16
N GLU A 94 -4.47 20.44 21.27
CA GLU A 94 -5.48 20.33 22.34
C GLU A 94 -6.90 20.70 21.88
N ASP A 95 -7.05 21.42 20.77
CA ASP A 95 -8.35 21.78 20.19
C ASP A 95 -8.86 20.70 19.20
N ASP A 96 -8.00 19.76 18.79
CA ASP A 96 -8.30 18.78 17.73
C ASP A 96 -9.30 17.72 18.19
N LEU A 97 -10.14 17.25 17.26
CA LEU A 97 -11.15 16.22 17.55
C LEU A 97 -10.58 14.83 17.28
N GLN A 98 -10.71 13.92 18.25
CA GLN A 98 -10.36 12.52 18.05
C GLN A 98 -11.38 11.85 17.11
N LEU A 99 -10.93 11.36 15.96
CA LEU A 99 -11.78 10.63 15.01
C LEU A 99 -11.91 9.16 15.43
N ILE A 100 -10.78 8.52 15.71
CA ILE A 100 -10.73 7.14 16.20
C ILE A 100 -9.43 6.94 16.97
N ASP A 101 -9.50 6.22 18.07
CA ASP A 101 -8.35 5.82 18.88
C ASP A 101 -8.59 4.43 19.46
N GLY A 102 -7.55 3.60 19.44
CA GLY A 102 -7.54 2.27 20.03
C GLY A 102 -6.82 1.25 19.18
N ALA A 103 -7.15 -0.01 19.42
CA ALA A 103 -6.59 -1.13 18.69
C ALA A 103 -7.61 -2.25 18.49
N SER A 104 -7.42 -3.02 17.42
CA SER A 104 -8.25 -4.17 17.07
C SER A 104 -7.38 -5.38 16.73
N GLU A 105 -7.79 -6.56 17.19
CA GLU A 105 -7.11 -7.81 16.86
C GLU A 105 -7.67 -8.40 15.57
N VAL A 106 -6.81 -8.56 14.58
CA VAL A 106 -7.11 -9.20 13.29
C VAL A 106 -6.45 -10.56 13.27
N SER A 107 -7.25 -11.62 13.28
CA SER A 107 -6.78 -13.00 13.08
C SER A 107 -7.59 -13.70 11.98
N GLU A 108 -7.14 -14.88 11.57
CA GLU A 108 -7.85 -15.73 10.62
C GLU A 108 -9.25 -16.15 11.13
N ILE A 109 -9.41 -16.28 12.45
CA ILE A 109 -10.63 -16.77 13.10
C ILE A 109 -11.62 -15.62 13.36
N THR A 110 -11.11 -14.46 13.78
CA THR A 110 -11.93 -13.34 14.27
C THR A 110 -12.39 -12.38 13.17
N THR A 111 -11.86 -12.50 11.94
CA THR A 111 -12.13 -11.55 10.86
C THR A 111 -12.89 -12.22 9.72
N PRO A 112 -14.24 -12.05 9.63
CA PRO A 112 -14.96 -12.38 8.41
C PRO A 112 -14.39 -11.56 7.25
N SER A 113 -14.25 -12.17 6.07
CA SER A 113 -13.70 -11.58 4.82
C SER A 113 -14.31 -10.24 4.36
N ARG A 114 -15.33 -9.73 5.07
CA ARG A 114 -16.16 -8.59 4.70
C ARG A 114 -15.83 -7.28 5.45
N ALA A 115 -15.19 -7.33 6.63
CA ALA A 115 -14.82 -6.12 7.38
C ALA A 115 -13.42 -5.60 7.01
N CYS A 116 -12.49 -6.52 6.69
CA CYS A 116 -11.21 -6.24 6.07
C CYS A 116 -11.23 -6.85 4.67
N THR A 117 -11.48 -6.04 3.65
CA THR A 117 -11.41 -6.51 2.26
C THR A 117 -9.95 -6.73 1.89
N GLY A 118 -9.40 -7.92 2.13
CA GLY A 118 -8.01 -8.16 1.73
C GLY A 118 -7.30 -9.38 2.26
N ARG A 119 -8.03 -10.47 2.51
CA ARG A 119 -7.42 -11.76 2.84
C ARG A 119 -6.78 -12.32 1.58
N ILE A 120 -5.46 -12.44 1.54
CA ILE A 120 -4.81 -13.24 0.51
C ILE A 120 -4.91 -14.71 0.94
N ASN A 121 -5.80 -15.45 0.30
CA ASN A 121 -5.96 -16.86 0.56
C ASN A 121 -4.71 -17.65 0.09
N GLY A 122 -4.19 -18.48 0.98
CA GLY A 122 -3.03 -19.33 0.72
C GLY A 122 -1.68 -18.68 1.05
N GLU A 123 -0.64 -19.36 0.59
CA GLU A 123 0.77 -19.01 0.70
C GLU A 123 1.06 -17.70 -0.05
N SER A 124 1.52 -16.66 0.66
CA SER A 124 1.79 -15.32 0.10
C SER A 124 3.24 -14.91 0.27
N VAL A 125 3.71 -14.05 -0.65
CA VAL A 125 5.06 -13.48 -0.66
C VAL A 125 5.00 -11.95 -0.64
N GLU A 126 6.01 -11.34 -0.04
CA GLU A 126 6.19 -9.88 -0.03
C GLU A 126 6.80 -9.43 -1.36
N ALA A 127 6.10 -8.55 -2.08
CA ALA A 127 6.58 -7.87 -3.27
C ALA A 127 7.05 -6.47 -2.89
N THR A 128 8.35 -6.21 -2.96
CA THR A 128 8.90 -4.86 -2.90
C THR A 128 8.91 -4.27 -4.30
N VAL A 129 8.05 -3.29 -4.54
CA VAL A 129 7.93 -2.55 -5.81
C VAL A 129 8.75 -1.27 -5.73
N GLU A 130 9.72 -1.14 -6.63
CA GLU A 130 10.56 0.04 -6.81
C GLU A 130 10.31 0.62 -8.21
N VAL A 131 9.96 1.89 -8.31
CA VAL A 131 9.72 2.57 -9.59
C VAL A 131 10.63 3.76 -9.73
N ALA A 132 11.40 3.79 -10.82
CA ALA A 132 12.21 4.93 -11.22
C ALA A 132 11.61 5.60 -12.46
N ILE A 133 11.60 6.93 -12.45
CA ILE A 133 11.11 7.80 -13.51
C ILE A 133 12.30 8.63 -13.99
N SER A 134 12.51 8.64 -15.29
CA SER A 134 13.65 9.28 -15.96
C SER A 134 13.19 9.94 -17.25
N ASP A 135 14.03 10.78 -17.85
CA ASP A 135 13.76 11.46 -19.13
C ASP A 135 12.41 12.21 -19.12
N VAL A 136 12.12 12.97 -18.06
CA VAL A 136 10.84 13.67 -17.90
C VAL A 136 10.77 14.92 -18.80
N HIS A 137 9.82 14.94 -19.73
CA HIS A 137 9.58 16.03 -20.68
C HIS A 137 8.38 16.88 -20.26
N GLY A 138 8.51 17.55 -19.11
CA GLY A 138 7.48 18.41 -18.53
C GLY A 138 6.61 17.74 -17.47
N GLY A 139 5.96 18.55 -16.63
CA GLY A 139 5.19 18.06 -15.50
C GLY A 139 3.90 17.34 -15.89
N PHE A 140 3.66 16.16 -15.32
CA PHE A 140 2.46 15.36 -15.57
C PHE A 140 1.86 14.77 -14.29
N ARG A 141 0.55 14.52 -14.31
CA ARG A 141 -0.11 13.75 -13.25
C ARG A 141 0.19 12.28 -13.45
N PHE A 142 0.54 11.58 -12.38
CA PHE A 142 0.94 10.18 -12.41
C PHE A 142 0.21 9.38 -11.33
N SER A 143 -0.29 8.21 -11.71
CA SER A 143 -0.87 7.22 -10.81
C SER A 143 -0.22 5.87 -11.03
N LEU A 144 0.17 5.21 -9.94
CA LEU A 144 0.63 3.83 -9.93
C LEU A 144 -0.33 2.99 -9.09
N SER A 145 -0.91 1.96 -9.69
CA SER A 145 -1.76 1.01 -9.00
C SER A 145 -1.21 -0.41 -9.17
N SER A 146 -1.38 -1.25 -8.15
CA SER A 146 -1.14 -2.68 -8.21
C SER A 146 -2.47 -3.43 -8.21
N PHE A 147 -2.58 -4.44 -9.07
CA PHE A 147 -3.71 -5.37 -9.12
C PHE A 147 -3.19 -6.75 -8.77
N VAL A 148 -3.72 -7.33 -7.71
CA VAL A 148 -3.41 -8.68 -7.27
C VAL A 148 -4.67 -9.53 -7.29
N PHE A 149 -4.52 -10.81 -7.58
CA PHE A 149 -5.63 -11.75 -7.52
C PHE A 149 -5.82 -12.23 -6.08
N THR A 150 -7.03 -12.05 -5.55
CA THR A 150 -7.33 -12.35 -4.15
C THR A 150 -8.80 -12.71 -4.02
N ASP A 151 -9.10 -13.85 -3.39
CA ASP A 151 -10.47 -14.36 -3.20
C ASP A 151 -11.31 -14.41 -4.48
N GLY A 152 -10.71 -14.85 -5.59
CA GLY A 152 -11.39 -14.98 -6.88
C GLY A 152 -11.57 -13.68 -7.66
N LEU A 153 -11.08 -12.55 -7.15
CA LEU A 153 -11.24 -11.23 -7.77
C LEU A 153 -9.89 -10.50 -7.86
N HIS A 154 -9.73 -9.66 -8.89
CA HIS A 154 -8.65 -8.69 -8.90
C HIS A 154 -8.99 -7.53 -7.95
N LYS A 155 -8.07 -7.25 -7.04
CA LYS A 155 -8.18 -6.15 -6.08
C LYS A 155 -7.09 -5.12 -6.41
N GLU A 156 -7.51 -3.86 -6.50
CA GLU A 156 -6.62 -2.72 -6.78
C GLU A 156 -6.09 -2.12 -5.48
N ILE A 157 -4.81 -1.77 -5.47
CA ILE A 157 -4.15 -0.96 -4.45
C ILE A 157 -3.53 0.24 -5.14
N GLN A 158 -3.97 1.46 -4.80
CA GLN A 158 -3.30 2.67 -5.26
C GLN A 158 -1.99 2.82 -4.48
N LEU A 159 -0.86 2.62 -5.17
CA LEU A 159 0.47 2.75 -4.57
C LEU A 159 0.93 4.21 -4.53
N PHE A 160 0.65 4.96 -5.59
CA PHE A 160 1.01 6.37 -5.70
C PHE A 160 -0.02 7.14 -6.52
N HIS A 161 -0.30 8.38 -6.13
CA HIS A 161 -1.01 9.37 -6.94
C HIS A 161 -0.38 10.75 -6.71
N GLY A 162 0.01 11.44 -7.77
CA GLY A 162 0.66 12.75 -7.60
C GLY A 162 1.04 13.41 -8.92
N THR A 163 1.89 14.43 -8.84
CA THR A 163 2.47 15.10 -10.01
C THR A 163 3.97 14.84 -10.05
N ILE A 164 4.50 14.49 -11.22
CA ILE A 164 5.93 14.30 -11.45
C ILE A 164 6.41 15.45 -12.33
N GLY A 165 7.37 16.23 -11.82
CA GLY A 165 7.97 17.36 -12.54
C GLY A 165 9.36 17.08 -13.10
N GLU A 166 10.08 16.12 -12.51
CA GLU A 166 11.47 15.81 -12.82
C GLU A 166 11.75 14.31 -12.66
N SER A 167 12.92 13.87 -13.12
CA SER A 167 13.36 12.48 -12.96
C SER A 167 13.56 12.16 -11.49
N CYS A 168 12.95 11.08 -11.00
CA CYS A 168 12.97 10.71 -9.59
C CYS A 168 12.80 9.20 -9.40
N ALA A 169 13.18 8.71 -8.23
CA ALA A 169 12.77 7.39 -7.76
C ALA A 169 11.61 7.57 -6.77
N LEU A 170 10.53 6.82 -6.99
CA LEU A 170 9.45 6.78 -6.02
C LEU A 170 9.90 5.99 -4.77
N ARG A 171 9.19 6.21 -3.66
CA ARG A 171 9.36 5.37 -2.48
C ARG A 171 9.09 3.91 -2.83
N ARG A 172 9.63 3.00 -2.02
CA ARG A 172 9.31 1.57 -2.13
C ARG A 172 7.88 1.32 -1.69
N PHE A 173 7.21 0.41 -2.37
CA PHE A 173 5.88 -0.05 -1.98
C PHE A 173 5.91 -1.53 -1.68
N ILE A 174 5.19 -1.93 -0.63
CA ILE A 174 5.07 -3.33 -0.26
C ILE A 174 3.68 -3.82 -0.60
N VAL A 175 3.62 -4.91 -1.36
CA VAL A 175 2.38 -5.57 -1.77
C VAL A 175 2.50 -7.05 -1.44
N ALA A 176 1.52 -7.60 -0.74
CA ALA A 176 1.42 -9.04 -0.55
C ALA A 176 0.77 -9.67 -1.78
N VAL A 177 1.30 -10.81 -2.24
CA VAL A 177 0.83 -11.50 -3.44
C VAL A 177 0.83 -13.00 -3.18
N SER A 178 -0.25 -13.70 -3.53
CA SER A 178 -0.28 -15.18 -3.49
C SER A 178 0.84 -15.75 -4.35
N ILE A 179 1.57 -16.75 -3.86
CA ILE A 179 2.59 -17.44 -4.64
C ILE A 179 1.98 -18.07 -5.90
N ASP A 180 2.78 -18.17 -6.97
CA ASP A 180 2.39 -18.69 -8.28
C ASP A 180 1.27 -17.93 -9.01
N THR A 181 0.80 -16.82 -8.45
CA THR A 181 -0.11 -15.88 -9.10
C THR A 181 0.63 -14.71 -9.75
N TRP A 182 -0.13 -13.77 -10.31
CA TRP A 182 0.40 -12.59 -10.99
C TRP A 182 0.04 -11.31 -10.24
N MET A 183 1.01 -10.40 -10.16
CA MET A 183 0.79 -9.01 -9.81
C MET A 183 0.89 -8.17 -11.08
N HIS A 184 -0.10 -7.30 -11.31
CA HIS A 184 -0.11 -6.38 -12.43
C HIS A 184 0.05 -4.95 -11.94
N LEU A 185 1.03 -4.21 -12.47
CA LEU A 185 1.18 -2.79 -12.21
C LEU A 185 0.55 -2.01 -13.36
N LYS A 186 -0.29 -1.04 -13.01
CA LYS A 186 -0.88 -0.06 -13.91
C LYS A 186 -0.24 1.30 -13.69
N PHE A 187 0.27 1.87 -14.77
CA PHE A 187 0.87 3.20 -14.83
C PHE A 187 -0.08 4.10 -15.60
N LYS A 188 -0.59 5.14 -14.97
CA LYS A 188 -1.54 6.08 -15.56
C LYS A 188 -0.96 7.48 -15.56
N ILE A 189 -0.90 8.12 -16.73
CA ILE A 189 -0.41 9.49 -16.91
C ILE A 189 -1.55 10.39 -17.40
N GLY A 190 -1.82 11.45 -16.65
CA GLY A 190 -2.71 12.53 -17.06
C GLY A 190 -1.91 13.74 -17.55
N GLN A 191 -2.07 14.10 -18.81
CA GLN A 191 -1.49 15.31 -19.39
C GLN A 191 -2.49 16.47 -19.36
N LYS A 192 -1.99 17.66 -19.04
CA LYS A 192 -2.80 18.88 -18.98
C LYS A 192 -3.34 19.22 -20.38
N GLY A 193 -4.66 19.18 -20.56
CA GLY A 193 -5.32 19.47 -21.85
C GLY A 193 -5.65 18.25 -22.71
N SER A 194 -5.22 17.04 -22.33
CA SER A 194 -5.68 15.80 -22.98
C SER A 194 -7.02 15.35 -22.40
N LYS A 195 -7.91 14.83 -23.25
CA LYS A 195 -9.17 14.19 -22.82
C LYS A 195 -8.99 12.74 -22.36
N SER A 196 -7.85 12.11 -22.68
CA SER A 196 -7.58 10.72 -22.35
C SER A 196 -6.25 10.56 -21.63
N ASP A 197 -6.28 9.80 -20.54
CA ASP A 197 -5.09 9.40 -19.82
C ASP A 197 -4.33 8.30 -20.57
N LEU A 198 -3.00 8.37 -20.58
CA LEU A 198 -2.15 7.31 -21.16
C LEU A 198 -1.94 6.22 -20.10
N GLU A 199 -2.27 4.98 -20.45
CA GLU A 199 -2.14 3.83 -19.56
C GLU A 199 -1.14 2.81 -20.09
N ARG A 200 -0.29 2.28 -19.21
CA ARG A 200 0.60 1.15 -19.47
C ARG A 200 0.51 0.12 -18.36
N TYR A 201 0.81 -1.12 -18.69
CA TYR A 201 0.72 -2.25 -17.78
C TYR A 201 1.99 -3.09 -17.85
N CYS A 202 2.43 -3.61 -16.71
CA CYS A 202 3.38 -4.71 -16.65
C CYS A 202 2.94 -5.75 -15.62
N SER A 203 3.43 -6.97 -15.79
CA SER A 203 2.98 -8.12 -15.02
C SER A 203 4.19 -8.87 -14.49
N PHE A 204 4.17 -9.21 -13.21
CA PHE A 204 5.21 -9.98 -12.55
C PHE A 204 4.60 -11.23 -11.94
N LYS A 205 5.16 -12.39 -12.27
CA LYS A 205 4.78 -13.64 -11.62
C LYS A 205 5.43 -13.69 -10.24
N ALA A 206 4.63 -14.04 -9.23
CA ALA A 206 5.08 -14.17 -7.86
C ALA A 206 5.95 -15.42 -7.68
N HIS A 207 7.08 -15.24 -6.99
CA HIS A 207 8.03 -16.30 -6.65
C HIS A 207 8.43 -16.18 -5.18
N SER A 208 8.94 -17.25 -4.56
CA SER A 208 9.41 -17.21 -3.16
C SER A 208 10.57 -16.25 -2.92
N HIS A 209 11.38 -16.02 -3.96
CA HIS A 209 12.51 -15.10 -3.93
C HIS A 209 12.90 -14.64 -5.33
N GLY A 210 13.71 -13.59 -5.41
CA GLY A 210 14.34 -13.13 -6.64
C GLY A 210 13.90 -11.72 -7.01
N CYS A 211 14.38 -11.22 -8.14
CA CYS A 211 13.99 -9.91 -8.64
C CYS A 211 13.75 -9.94 -10.14
N ALA A 212 12.77 -9.18 -10.59
CA ALA A 212 12.49 -8.92 -11.99
C ALA A 212 12.44 -7.41 -12.21
N ASN A 213 12.90 -6.96 -13.37
CA ASN A 213 12.79 -5.57 -13.79
C ASN A 213 12.12 -5.49 -15.17
N GLN A 214 11.40 -4.41 -15.41
CA GLN A 214 10.82 -4.11 -16.70
C GLN A 214 10.90 -2.62 -16.96
N GLN A 215 11.41 -2.25 -18.13
CA GLN A 215 11.40 -0.88 -18.59
C GLN A 215 10.11 -0.60 -19.37
N ILE A 216 9.46 0.52 -19.08
CA ILE A 216 8.28 1.00 -19.78
C ILE A 216 8.62 2.36 -20.39
N LYS A 217 8.80 2.40 -21.70
CA LYS A 217 9.00 3.65 -22.43
C LYS A 217 7.66 4.30 -22.72
N MET A 218 7.48 5.54 -22.25
CA MET A 218 6.34 6.38 -22.61
C MET A 218 6.86 7.46 -23.57
N VAL A 219 6.65 7.24 -24.86
CA VAL A 219 7.11 8.14 -25.94
C VAL A 219 6.65 9.57 -25.65
N ASP A 220 7.59 10.52 -25.76
CA ASP A 220 7.40 11.96 -25.56
C ASP A 220 6.95 12.42 -24.16
N VAL A 221 7.07 11.56 -23.13
CA VAL A 221 6.70 11.92 -21.75
C VAL A 221 7.80 11.60 -20.75
N ALA A 222 8.10 10.31 -20.57
CA ALA A 222 9.06 9.82 -19.58
C ALA A 222 9.44 8.36 -19.84
N SER A 223 10.62 7.98 -19.36
CA SER A 223 11.07 6.59 -19.25
C SER A 223 10.82 6.07 -17.84
N LEU A 224 10.07 4.97 -17.70
CA LEU A 224 9.80 4.32 -16.42
C LEU A 224 10.58 3.01 -16.32
N SER A 225 11.02 2.67 -15.12
CA SER A 225 11.54 1.34 -14.79
C SER A 225 10.82 0.85 -13.54
N ALA A 226 10.24 -0.35 -13.63
CA ALA A 226 9.63 -1.02 -12.51
C ALA A 226 10.47 -2.25 -12.15
N LYS A 227 10.91 -2.32 -10.90
CA LYS A 227 11.60 -3.47 -10.33
C LYS A 227 10.75 -4.05 -9.21
N VAL A 228 10.57 -5.37 -9.24
CA VAL A 228 9.90 -6.10 -8.18
C VAL A 228 10.89 -7.09 -7.59
N THR A 229 11.06 -7.03 -6.27
CA THR A 229 11.86 -7.98 -5.51
C THR A 229 10.93 -8.79 -4.62
N TRP A 230 11.05 -10.11 -4.69
CA TRP A 230 10.24 -11.05 -3.93
C TRP A 230 11.00 -11.55 -2.70
N SER A 231 10.31 -11.61 -1.57
CA SER A 231 10.81 -12.26 -0.36
C SER A 231 9.69 -12.99 0.37
N ALA A 232 9.96 -14.23 0.75
CA ALA A 232 9.16 -14.94 1.74
C ALA A 232 9.33 -14.29 3.12
N THR A 233 8.23 -14.17 3.85
CA THR A 233 8.13 -13.50 5.15
C THR A 233 8.59 -14.36 6.32
N GLU A 234 8.69 -15.68 6.15
CA GLU A 234 9.08 -16.62 7.19
C GLU A 234 10.36 -17.38 6.88
N VAL A 235 11.29 -17.35 7.84
CA VAL A 235 12.50 -18.17 7.87
C VAL A 235 12.34 -19.17 9.00
N PHE A 236 12.04 -20.43 8.68
CA PHE A 236 12.11 -21.51 9.67
C PHE A 236 13.56 -22.00 9.77
N CYS A 237 14.31 -21.47 10.73
CA CYS A 237 15.55 -22.09 11.15
C CYS A 237 15.23 -23.34 11.99
N TRP A 238 15.11 -24.51 11.36
CA TRP A 238 15.24 -25.77 12.09
C TRP A 238 16.70 -25.91 12.53
N GLY A 239 16.97 -25.54 13.77
CA GLY A 239 18.19 -25.94 14.45
C GLY A 239 18.14 -27.45 14.67
N ILE A 240 18.89 -28.20 13.87
CA ILE A 240 19.26 -29.57 14.23
C ILE A 240 20.17 -29.43 15.44
N LYS A 241 19.65 -29.72 16.64
CA LYS A 241 20.47 -30.07 17.79
C LYS A 241 20.90 -31.53 17.67
#